data_AF-A0AAW2WTM4-F1
#
_entry.id   AF-A0AAW2WTM4-F1
#
_cell.length_a   1.000
_cell.length_b   1.000
_cell.length_c   1.000
_cell.angle_alpha   90.00
_cell.angle_beta   90.00
_cell.angle_gamma   90.00
#
_symmetry.space_group_name_H-M   'P 1'
#
loop_
_entity.id
_entity.type
_entity.pdbx_description
1 polymer ?
#
loop_
_entity_poly.entity_id
_entity_poly.type
_entity_poly.pdbx_seq_one_letter_code
_entity_poly.pdbx_strand_id
1 'polypeptide(L)'
;MRNFQFTAEPALAETLAARTAIQLGIQEGWRNIVLEGDCQNVIRRLSSNIEDNSVIGSVIDDIRYLIKDFTCSTVEYIPRELNNLAHKLARFALRDVDDKEHFPNFLL
;
A
#
# COMPACT_ATOMS: atom_id res chain seq x y z
N MET A 1 8.94 -28.80 9.36
CA MET A 1 7.60 -28.21 9.52
C MET A 1 7.65 -26.79 8.97
N ARG A 2 6.92 -26.50 7.89
CA ARG A 2 6.84 -25.15 7.32
C ARG A 2 5.85 -24.34 8.14
N ASN A 3 6.35 -23.31 8.83
CA ASN A 3 5.51 -22.33 9.50
C ASN A 3 4.81 -21.51 8.41
N PHE A 4 3.52 -21.76 8.18
CA PHE A 4 2.66 -20.87 7.42
C PHE A 4 2.41 -19.63 8.27
N GLN A 5 3.26 -18.63 8.06
CA GLN A 5 3.19 -17.37 8.77
C GLN A 5 1.99 -16.57 8.22
N PHE A 6 1.24 -15.94 9.11
CA PHE A 6 0.12 -15.01 8.88
C PHE A 6 0.51 -13.74 8.07
N THR A 7 1.57 -13.79 7.26
CA THR A 7 2.26 -12.65 6.65
C THR A 7 1.59 -12.10 5.39
N ALA A 8 0.56 -12.76 4.87
CA ALA A 8 -0.09 -12.34 3.62
C ALA A 8 -0.95 -11.09 3.80
N GLU A 9 -1.64 -10.93 4.93
CA GLU A 9 -2.63 -9.87 5.13
C GLU A 9 -2.01 -8.47 5.30
N PRO A 10 -0.98 -8.26 6.15
CA PRO A 10 -0.34 -6.95 6.26
C PRO A 10 0.40 -6.57 4.97
N ALA A 11 1.11 -7.53 4.36
CA ALA A 11 1.85 -7.29 3.13
C ALA A 11 0.90 -6.97 1.96
N LEU A 12 -0.24 -7.66 1.85
CA LEU A 12 -1.26 -7.34 0.86
C LEU A 12 -1.86 -5.95 1.10
N ALA A 13 -2.21 -5.61 2.34
CA ALA A 13 -2.73 -4.29 2.70
C ALA A 13 -1.74 -3.16 2.35
N GLU A 14 -0.46 -3.33 2.68
CA GLU A 14 0.61 -2.38 2.33
C GLU A 14 0.79 -2.26 0.81
N THR A 15 0.72 -3.38 0.08
CA THR A 15 0.82 -3.36 -1.39
C THR A 15 -0.38 -2.64 -2.01
N LEU A 16 -1.59 -2.88 -1.51
CA LEU A 16 -2.80 -2.20 -1.97
C LEU A 16 -2.77 -0.71 -1.65
N ALA A 17 -2.31 -0.33 -0.45
CA ALA A 17 -2.13 1.07 -0.08
C ALA A 17 -1.14 1.80 -1.00
N ALA A 18 -0.01 1.17 -1.32
CA ALA A 18 0.95 1.70 -2.28
C ALA A 18 0.32 1.92 -3.67
N ARG A 19 -0.44 0.93 -4.15
CA ARG A 19 -1.20 1.04 -5.41
C ARG A 19 -2.19 2.20 -5.38
N THR A 20 -2.96 2.34 -4.31
CA THR A 20 -3.93 3.44 -4.14
C THR A 20 -3.24 4.81 -4.15
N ALA A 21 -2.10 4.96 -3.48
CA ALA A 21 -1.34 6.21 -3.47
C ALA A 21 -0.87 6.61 -4.88
N ILE A 22 -0.41 5.64 -5.67
CA ILE A 22 0.01 5.87 -7.06
C ILE A 22 -1.16 6.30 -7.92
N GLN A 23 -2.31 5.61 -7.82
CA GLN A 23 -3.51 5.99 -8.56
C GLN A 23 -3.98 7.41 -8.22
N LEU A 24 -3.91 7.79 -6.94
CA LEU A 24 -4.22 9.14 -6.50
C LEU A 24 -3.26 10.17 -7.14
N GLY A 25 -1.95 9.89 -7.14
CA GLY A 25 -0.97 10.76 -7.79
C GLY A 25 -1.24 10.98 -9.29
N ILE A 26 -1.68 9.93 -9.99
CA ILE A 26 -2.09 10.02 -11.41
C ILE A 26 -3.33 10.90 -11.55
N GLN A 27 -4.36 10.69 -10.71
CA GLN A 27 -5.61 11.46 -10.74
C GLN A 27 -5.39 12.96 -10.47
N GLU A 28 -4.48 13.28 -9.55
CA GLU A 28 -4.09 14.66 -9.23
C GLU A 28 -3.11 15.27 -10.26
N GLY A 29 -2.74 14.52 -11.30
CA GLY A 29 -1.87 14.99 -12.38
C GLY A 29 -0.42 15.22 -11.96
N TRP A 30 0.04 14.57 -10.90
CA TRP A 30 1.44 14.67 -10.47
C TRP A 30 2.36 14.04 -11.52
N ARG A 31 3.50 14.70 -11.76
CA ARG A 31 4.51 14.22 -12.71
C ARG A 31 5.72 13.59 -12.05
N ASN A 32 5.99 13.97 -10.81
CA ASN A 32 7.14 13.51 -10.04
C ASN A 32 6.65 13.01 -8.68
N ILE A 33 6.94 11.77 -8.33
CA ILE A 33 6.53 11.17 -7.06
C ILE A 33 7.69 10.48 -6.34
N VAL A 34 7.65 10.53 -5.01
CA VAL A 34 8.44 9.68 -4.12
C VAL A 34 7.43 8.82 -3.36
N LEU A 35 7.49 7.51 -3.58
CA LEU A 35 6.67 6.55 -2.83
C LEU A 35 7.46 6.07 -1.62
N GLU A 36 7.11 6.58 -0.45
CA GLU A 36 7.71 6.20 0.83
C GLU A 36 6.88 5.11 1.52
N GLY A 37 7.53 4.07 2.02
CA GLY A 37 6.86 3.03 2.80
C GLY A 37 7.81 2.26 3.71
N ASP A 38 7.28 1.71 4.81
CA ASP A 38 7.99 0.85 5.75
C ASP A 38 7.95 -0.64 5.36
N CYS A 39 7.31 -0.97 4.23
CA CYS A 39 7.31 -2.32 3.71
C CYS A 39 8.54 -2.61 2.86
N GLN A 40 9.63 -2.99 3.52
CA GLN A 40 10.84 -3.44 2.84
C GLN A 40 10.58 -4.59 1.85
N ASN A 41 9.53 -5.40 2.08
CA ASN A 41 9.13 -6.49 1.18
C ASN A 41 8.50 -5.98 -0.12
N VAL A 42 7.62 -4.98 -0.08
CA VAL A 42 7.02 -4.37 -1.29
C VAL A 42 8.10 -3.67 -2.11
N ILE A 43 8.99 -2.93 -1.44
CA ILE A 43 10.10 -2.23 -2.10
C ILE A 43 11.05 -3.22 -2.76
N ARG A 44 11.48 -4.27 -2.05
CA ARG A 44 12.32 -5.33 -2.63
C ARG A 44 11.65 -6.03 -3.80
N ARG A 45 10.35 -6.33 -3.68
CA ARG A 45 9.59 -6.96 -4.75
C ARG A 45 9.48 -6.06 -5.97
N LEU A 46 9.16 -4.78 -5.80
CA LEU A 46 9.13 -3.80 -6.88
C LEU A 46 10.45 -3.74 -7.65
N SER A 47 11.58 -3.79 -6.93
CA SER A 47 12.91 -3.79 -7.53
C SER A 47 13.39 -5.15 -8.08
N SER A 48 12.72 -6.26 -7.78
CA SER A 48 13.16 -7.60 -8.19
C SER A 48 12.53 -8.06 -9.52
N ASN A 49 13.32 -8.53 -10.48
CA ASN A 49 12.81 -9.13 -11.72
C ASN A 49 12.38 -10.61 -11.56
N ILE A 50 12.04 -11.05 -10.35
CA ILE A 50 11.60 -12.42 -10.08
C ILE A 50 10.10 -12.49 -10.37
N GLU A 51 9.70 -13.48 -11.16
CA GLU A 51 8.29 -13.77 -11.44
C GLU A 51 7.57 -14.22 -10.16
N ASP A 52 6.48 -13.53 -9.81
CA ASP A 52 5.69 -13.81 -8.61
C ASP A 52 4.22 -13.99 -9.02
N ASN A 53 3.78 -15.26 -9.11
CA ASN A 53 2.41 -15.62 -9.48
C ASN A 53 1.40 -15.51 -8.32
N SER A 54 1.78 -14.89 -7.19
CA SER A 54 0.86 -14.65 -6.08
C SER A 54 -0.03 -13.43 -6.33
N VAL A 55 -1.09 -13.29 -5.52
CA VAL A 55 -1.95 -12.09 -5.52
C VAL A 55 -1.11 -10.83 -5.31
N ILE A 56 -0.14 -10.87 -4.39
CA ILE A 56 0.74 -9.71 -4.14
C ILE A 56 1.60 -9.42 -5.37
N GLY A 57 2.14 -10.45 -6.03
CA GLY A 57 2.90 -10.30 -7.27
C GLY A 57 2.09 -9.61 -8.38
N SER A 58 0.83 -10.01 -8.55
CA SER A 58 -0.08 -9.35 -9.51
C SER A 58 -0.30 -7.86 -9.20
N VAL A 59 -0.48 -7.49 -7.93
CA VAL A 59 -0.63 -6.08 -7.53
C VAL A 59 0.68 -5.30 -7.73
N ILE A 60 1.84 -5.93 -7.49
CA ILE A 60 3.16 -5.35 -7.74
C ILE A 60 3.37 -5.05 -9.22
N ASP A 61 2.97 -5.95 -10.11
CA ASP A 61 3.07 -5.73 -11.55
C ASP A 61 2.18 -4.60 -12.05
N ASP A 62 0.98 -4.47 -11.48
CA ASP A 62 0.10 -3.34 -11.78
C ASP A 62 0.69 -2.01 -11.28
N ILE A 63 1.30 -2.00 -10.08
CA ILE A 63 2.04 -0.84 -9.57
C ILE A 63 3.17 -0.45 -10.54
N ARG A 64 3.96 -1.41 -11.01
CA ARG A 64 5.03 -1.13 -11.99
C ARG A 64 4.51 -0.57 -13.29
N TYR A 65 3.33 -1.01 -13.71
CA TYR A 65 2.68 -0.47 -14.90
C TYR A 65 2.27 0.99 -14.68
N LEU A 66 1.56 1.29 -13.59
CA LEU A 66 1.08 2.64 -13.26
C LEU A 66 2.22 3.64 -13.02
N ILE A 67 3.33 3.21 -12.43
CA ILE A 67 4.48 4.08 -12.16
C ILE A 67 5.09 4.66 -13.45
N LYS A 68 4.90 4.02 -14.60
CA LYS A 68 5.39 4.52 -15.90
C LYS A 68 4.71 5.80 -16.38
N ASP A 69 3.55 6.15 -15.81
CA ASP A 69 2.83 7.37 -16.15
C ASP A 69 3.48 8.62 -15.52
N PHE A 70 4.39 8.45 -14.56
CA PHE A 70 5.17 9.53 -13.96
C PHE A 70 6.45 9.79 -14.75
N THR A 71 6.83 11.07 -14.86
CA THR A 71 8.10 11.49 -15.48
C THR A 71 9.30 11.08 -14.62
N CYS A 72 9.16 11.23 -13.31
CA CYS A 72 10.14 10.74 -12.34
C CYS A 72 9.42 10.03 -11.19
N SER A 73 9.88 8.83 -10.86
CA SER A 73 9.37 8.07 -9.73
C SER A 73 10.53 7.44 -8.98
N THR A 74 10.49 7.58 -7.66
CA THR A 74 11.41 6.89 -6.75
C THR A 74 10.60 6.14 -5.72
N VAL A 75 11.13 5.01 -5.28
CA VAL A 75 10.55 4.20 -4.22
C VAL A 75 11.58 4.13 -3.11
N GLU A 76 11.24 4.67 -1.95
CA GLU A 76 12.16 4.81 -0.83
C GLU A 76 11.63 4.10 0.41
N TYR A 77 12.54 3.39 1.09
CA TYR A 77 12.23 2.74 2.35
C TYR A 77 12.38 3.75 3.49
N ILE A 78 11.34 3.91 4.28
CA ILE A 78 11.40 4.66 5.54
C ILE A 78 11.18 3.71 6.72
N PRO A 79 12.00 3.78 7.79
CA PRO A 79 11.76 3.04 9.02
C PRO A 79 10.35 3.31 9.56
N ARG A 80 9.72 2.29 10.15
CA ARG A 80 8.37 2.39 10.71
C ARG A 80 8.25 3.47 11.79
N GLU A 81 9.33 3.72 12.52
CA GLU A 81 9.44 4.79 13.52
C GLU A 81 9.35 6.19 12.90
N LEU A 82 9.67 6.34 11.61
CA LEU A 82 9.54 7.57 10.85
C LEU A 82 8.21 7.62 10.06
N ASN A 83 7.57 6.46 9.83
CA ASN A 83 6.25 6.36 9.18
C ASN A 83 5.05 6.43 10.15
N ASN A 84 5.20 7.18 11.26
CA ASN A 84 4.17 7.25 12.30
C ASN A 84 2.82 7.80 11.80
N LEU A 85 2.84 8.68 10.80
CA LEU A 85 1.62 9.25 10.24
C LEU A 85 0.81 8.20 9.47
N ALA A 86 1.44 7.46 8.55
CA ALA A 86 0.75 6.39 7.83
C ALA A 86 0.31 5.27 8.78
N HIS A 87 1.12 4.94 9.78
CA HIS A 87 0.73 3.97 10.81
C HIS A 87 -0.53 4.41 11.58
N LYS A 88 -0.61 5.69 11.98
CA LYS A 88 -1.80 6.25 12.63
C LYS A 88 -3.02 6.27 11.70
N LEU A 89 -2.84 6.64 10.43
CA LEU A 89 -3.91 6.66 9.43
C LEU A 89 -4.47 5.26 9.17
N ALA A 90 -3.61 4.25 8.99
CA ALA A 90 -4.02 2.87 8.81
C ALA A 90 -4.79 2.34 10.04
N ARG A 91 -4.31 2.64 11.25
CA ARG A 91 -5.02 2.28 12.49
C ARG A 91 -6.34 3.00 12.67
N PHE A 92 -6.46 4.23 12.17
CA PHE A 92 -7.72 4.97 12.19
C PHE A 92 -8.74 4.30 11.27
N ALA A 93 -8.37 4.02 10.01
CA ALA A 93 -9.24 3.34 9.06
C ALA A 93 -9.70 1.96 9.53
N LEU A 94 -8.85 1.21 10.24
CA LEU A 94 -9.22 -0.09 10.82
C LEU A 94 -10.27 0.02 11.94
N ARG A 95 -10.32 1.13 12.68
CA ARG A 95 -11.34 1.36 13.72
C ARG A 95 -12.70 1.67 13.10
N ASP A 96 -12.72 2.42 12.00
CA ASP A 96 -13.97 2.79 11.31
C ASP A 96 -14.64 1.62 10.57
N VAL A 97 -13.90 0.54 10.27
CA VAL A 97 -14.46 -0.67 9.62
C VAL A 97 -15.19 -1.56 10.62
N ASP A 98 -14.85 -1.51 11.91
CA ASP A 98 -15.52 -2.28 12.98
C ASP A 98 -16.84 -1.63 13.45
N ASP A 99 -17.06 -0.34 13.17
CA ASP A 99 -18.23 0.43 13.61
C ASP A 99 -19.40 0.44 12.59
N LYS A 100 -19.50 -0.56 11.70
CA LYS A 100 -20.62 -0.69 10.75
C LYS A 100 -21.86 -1.45 11.29
N GLU A 101 -21.96 -1.68 12.59
CA GLU A 101 -23.13 -2.32 13.23
C GLU A 101 -23.95 -1.37 14.13
N HIS A 102 -23.77 -0.06 14.02
CA HIS A 102 -24.74 0.89 14.57
C HIS A 102 -24.88 2.08 13.63
N PHE A 103 -25.94 2.09 12.82
CA PHE A 103 -26.48 3.34 12.31
C PHE A 103 -27.28 3.99 13.45
N PRO A 104 -26.79 5.05 14.11
CA PRO A 104 -27.66 5.89 14.92
C PRO A 104 -28.70 6.56 14.02
N ASN A 105 -29.96 6.20 14.24
CA ASN A 105 -31.15 6.85 13.69
C ASN A 105 -31.27 8.29 14.18
N PHE A 106 -30.53 9.25 13.63
CA PHE A 106 -30.85 10.67 13.86
C PHE A 106 -30.60 11.53 12.62
N LEU A 107 -31.42 11.39 11.59
CA LEU A 107 -31.77 12.53 10.72
C LEU A 107 -33.22 12.32 10.23
N LEU A 108 -34.15 12.91 10.98
CA LEU A 108 -35.25 13.69 10.41
C LEU A 108 -34.66 14.94 9.73
#